data_AF-A4JPK9-F1
#
_entry.id   AF-A4JPK9-F1
#
_cell.length_a   1.000
_cell.length_b   1.000
_cell.length_c   1.000
_cell.angle_alpha   90.00
_cell.angle_beta   90.00
_cell.angle_gamma   90.00
#
_symmetry.space_group_name_H-M   'P 1'
#
loop_
_entity.id
_entity.type
_entity.pdbx_description
1 polymer ?
#
loop_
_entity_poly.entity_id
_entity_poly.type
_entity_poly.pdbx_seq_one_letter_code
_entity_poly.pdbx_strand_id
1 'polypeptide(L)'
;MMPGLTGAAGAGITLAYPLFPRTLPLVRLDRRGLVFRASGAAPLVCGLPRPATLLIADEPLCSLRLVIRDVCAAGDGRHDLTMQPSGAAGDELLWHALREREPYRRIREPLAPIDRAIDTAIAPGGDGQVTDTAQRPSRTAAFRLSSHSDALFFADWLEYHFDELHALAQERGPQLHLNQLQRQVADDEVGVRFVYDVNGHATRHALTDCAREACAWIETEMRDKYAVPVAQERFGGFTGNVALHNYN
;
A
#
# COMPACT_ATOMS: atom_id res chain seq x y z
N MET A 1 -18.94 5.40 7.87
CA MET A 1 -19.19 3.95 7.97
C MET A 1 -18.42 3.32 6.82
N MET A 2 -17.21 2.82 7.07
CA MET A 2 -16.42 2.16 6.03
C MET A 2 -17.10 0.82 5.69
N PRO A 3 -17.37 0.50 4.42
CA PRO A 3 -17.71 -0.87 4.07
C PRO A 3 -16.53 -1.75 4.48
N GLY A 4 -16.77 -2.69 5.38
CA GLY A 4 -15.79 -3.75 5.62
C GLY A 4 -15.57 -4.50 4.32
N LEU A 5 -14.38 -5.06 4.12
CA LEU A 5 -14.03 -5.98 3.04
C LEU A 5 -14.87 -7.29 3.04
N THR A 6 -16.08 -7.27 3.60
CA THR A 6 -17.06 -8.37 3.63
C THR A 6 -17.94 -8.38 2.38
N GLY A 7 -17.40 -7.99 1.23
CA GLY A 7 -18.07 -8.04 -0.06
C GLY A 7 -17.44 -9.12 -0.94
N ALA A 8 -18.21 -10.16 -1.22
CA ALA A 8 -17.96 -11.27 -2.15
C ALA A 8 -17.20 -12.49 -1.57
N ALA A 9 -17.74 -13.66 -1.87
CA ALA A 9 -17.27 -15.00 -1.52
C ALA A 9 -15.91 -15.34 -2.16
N GLY A 10 -14.85 -14.66 -1.72
CA GLY A 10 -13.45 -15.01 -1.93
C GLY A 10 -12.81 -15.22 -0.56
N ALA A 11 -11.97 -16.25 -0.44
CA ALA A 11 -11.33 -16.60 0.83
C ALA A 11 -10.42 -15.46 1.32
N GLY A 12 -10.92 -14.64 2.25
CA GLY A 12 -10.16 -13.56 2.87
C GLY A 12 -9.01 -14.08 3.71
N ILE A 13 -7.94 -13.28 3.83
CA ILE A 13 -6.82 -13.58 4.72
C ILE A 13 -7.31 -13.48 6.17
N THR A 14 -7.00 -14.48 6.98
CA THR A 14 -7.24 -14.47 8.42
C THR A 14 -5.96 -14.78 9.19
N LEU A 15 -5.95 -14.47 10.49
CA LEU A 15 -4.80 -14.67 11.37
C LEU A 15 -5.16 -15.60 12.52
N ALA A 16 -4.48 -16.73 12.63
CA ALA A 16 -4.41 -17.49 13.88
C ALA A 16 -3.39 -16.83 14.81
N TYR A 17 -3.87 -16.26 15.92
CA TYR A 17 -3.04 -15.56 16.90
C TYR A 17 -3.29 -16.08 18.32
N PRO A 18 -2.26 -16.43 19.11
CA PRO A 18 -2.43 -17.15 20.39
C PRO A 18 -3.31 -16.46 21.44
N LEU A 19 -3.48 -15.14 21.37
CA LEU A 19 -4.34 -14.40 22.31
C LEU A 19 -5.83 -14.52 22.02
N PHE A 20 -6.21 -15.05 20.85
CA PHE A 20 -7.60 -15.12 20.40
C PHE A 20 -7.98 -16.56 20.04
N PRO A 21 -9.15 -17.04 20.50
CA PRO A 21 -9.59 -18.42 20.24
C PRO A 21 -10.11 -18.63 18.81
N ARG A 22 -10.40 -17.55 18.08
CA ARG A 22 -10.85 -17.57 16.68
C ARG A 22 -9.85 -16.82 15.81
N THR A 23 -9.81 -17.17 14.54
CA THR A 23 -9.00 -16.46 13.55
C THR A 23 -9.52 -15.03 13.38
N LEU A 24 -8.59 -14.10 13.21
CA LEU A 24 -8.90 -12.68 13.05
C LEU A 24 -8.92 -12.33 11.56
N PRO A 25 -10.03 -11.84 10.99
CA PRO A 25 -10.06 -11.44 9.59
C PRO A 25 -9.19 -10.19 9.37
N LEU A 26 -8.44 -10.20 8.27
CA LEU A 26 -7.74 -9.02 7.76
C LEU A 26 -8.80 -8.01 7.26
N VAL A 27 -8.72 -6.78 7.77
CA VAL A 27 -9.65 -5.69 7.43
C VAL A 27 -9.07 -4.77 6.38
N ARG A 28 -7.77 -4.52 6.45
CA ARG A 28 -7.02 -3.66 5.54
C ARG A 28 -5.52 -3.83 5.78
N LEU A 29 -4.74 -3.37 4.82
CA LEU A 29 -3.35 -3.00 5.00
C LEU A 29 -3.26 -1.47 5.11
N ASP A 30 -2.42 -0.98 6.00
CA ASP A 30 -2.03 0.43 6.03
C ASP A 30 -0.52 0.56 6.24
N ARG A 31 -0.01 1.80 6.19
CA ARG A 31 1.42 2.11 6.35
C ARG A 31 2.01 1.65 7.68
N ARG A 32 1.17 1.40 8.69
CA ARG A 32 1.58 0.95 10.02
C ARG A 32 1.49 -0.56 10.17
N GLY A 33 0.94 -1.27 9.18
CA GLY A 33 0.95 -2.72 9.12
C GLY A 33 -0.36 -3.35 8.67
N LEU A 34 -0.50 -4.63 8.99
CA LEU A 34 -1.70 -5.41 8.73
C LEU A 34 -2.73 -5.15 9.83
N VAL A 35 -3.97 -4.79 9.46
CA VAL A 35 -5.03 -4.50 10.42
C VAL A 35 -6.01 -5.67 10.50
N PHE A 36 -6.06 -6.31 11.65
CA PHE A 36 -6.97 -7.43 11.91
C PHE A 36 -8.09 -7.05 12.87
N ARG A 37 -9.30 -7.58 12.65
CA ARG A 37 -10.43 -7.33 13.56
C ARG A 37 -10.54 -8.42 14.59
N ALA A 38 -10.55 -8.02 15.85
CA ALA A 38 -10.85 -8.90 16.97
C ALA A 38 -12.17 -8.50 17.65
N SER A 39 -12.82 -9.49 18.26
CA SER A 39 -14.03 -9.32 19.07
C SER A 39 -13.70 -9.66 20.51
N GLY A 40 -14.36 -8.97 21.46
CA GLY A 40 -14.18 -9.21 22.89
C GLY A 40 -13.18 -8.24 23.53
N ALA A 41 -12.54 -8.69 24.61
CA ALA A 41 -11.62 -7.85 25.37
C ALA A 41 -10.38 -7.48 24.56
N ALA A 42 -10.00 -6.21 24.62
CA ALA A 42 -8.76 -5.74 24.01
C ALA A 42 -7.54 -6.41 24.67
N PRO A 43 -6.47 -6.68 23.91
CA PRO A 43 -5.27 -7.30 24.47
C PRO A 43 -4.63 -6.38 25.51
N LEU A 44 -4.32 -6.94 26.68
CA LEU A 44 -3.73 -6.19 27.80
C LEU A 44 -2.24 -5.86 27.60
N VAL A 45 -1.56 -6.59 26.70
CA VAL A 45 -0.12 -6.44 26.45
C VAL A 45 0.13 -6.31 24.95
N CYS A 46 0.61 -5.12 24.55
CA CYS A 46 1.08 -4.82 23.20
C CYS A 46 2.62 -4.85 23.13
N GLY A 47 3.19 -4.84 21.92
CA GLY A 47 4.64 -4.74 21.73
C GLY A 47 5.46 -6.04 21.83
N LEU A 48 4.88 -7.13 22.35
CA LEU A 48 5.58 -8.43 22.41
C LEU A 48 5.41 -9.24 21.12
N PRO A 49 6.50 -9.71 20.48
CA PRO A 49 6.42 -10.61 19.34
C PRO A 49 5.82 -11.95 19.73
N ARG A 50 4.78 -12.40 19.03
CA ARG A 50 4.16 -13.72 19.23
C ARG A 50 4.11 -14.51 17.92
N PRO A 51 4.29 -15.84 17.97
CA PRO A 51 4.09 -16.68 16.80
C PRO A 51 2.64 -16.54 16.32
N ALA A 52 2.47 -16.46 15.01
CA ALA A 52 1.19 -16.32 14.37
C ALA A 52 1.22 -16.98 12.99
N THR A 53 0.05 -17.41 12.51
CA THR A 53 -0.07 -18.04 11.19
C THR A 53 -1.13 -17.30 10.40
N LEU A 54 -0.74 -16.78 9.24
CA LEU A 54 -1.67 -16.26 8.26
C LEU A 54 -2.30 -17.43 7.51
N LEU A 55 -3.60 -17.33 7.30
CA LEU A 55 -4.43 -18.36 6.69
C LEU A 55 -5.22 -17.76 5.54
N ILE A 56 -5.43 -18.54 4.48
CA ILE A 56 -6.41 -18.25 3.41
C ILE A 56 -7.25 -19.50 3.23
N ALA A 57 -8.58 -19.35 3.25
CA ALA A 57 -9.50 -20.49 3.19
C ALA A 57 -9.17 -21.58 4.24
N ASP A 58 -8.74 -21.14 5.44
CA ASP A 58 -8.25 -22.00 6.53
C ASP A 58 -6.97 -22.81 6.22
N GLU A 59 -6.32 -22.59 5.08
CA GLU A 59 -5.01 -23.15 4.76
C GLU A 59 -3.87 -22.21 5.18
N PRO A 60 -2.77 -22.72 5.77
CA PRO A 60 -1.58 -21.92 6.09
C PRO A 60 -0.95 -21.23 4.88
N LEU A 61 -0.93 -19.90 4.90
CA LEU A 61 -0.16 -19.06 3.98
C LEU A 61 1.31 -19.02 4.40
N CYS A 62 1.56 -18.49 5.61
CA CYS A 62 2.88 -18.44 6.21
C CYS A 62 2.77 -18.32 7.74
N SER A 63 3.84 -18.71 8.44
CA SER A 63 3.96 -18.54 9.89
C SER A 63 5.12 -17.62 10.19
N LEU A 64 4.86 -16.59 11.00
CA LEU A 64 5.82 -15.57 11.36
C LEU A 64 5.57 -15.08 12.79
N ARG A 65 6.44 -14.21 13.31
CA ARG A 65 6.19 -13.52 14.58
C ARG A 65 5.59 -12.16 14.30
N LEU A 66 4.44 -11.88 14.89
CA LEU A 66 3.75 -10.58 14.79
C LEU A 66 3.75 -9.84 16.13
N VAL A 67 3.86 -8.53 16.03
CA VAL A 67 3.76 -7.59 17.15
C VAL A 67 2.50 -6.75 16.96
N ILE A 68 1.66 -6.67 18.01
CA ILE A 68 0.58 -5.68 18.07
C ILE A 68 1.21 -4.31 18.36
N ARG A 69 1.07 -3.38 17.42
CA ARG A 69 1.60 -2.01 17.52
C ARG A 69 0.57 -1.02 18.01
N ASP A 70 -0.70 -1.23 17.63
CA ASP A 70 -1.79 -0.34 17.98
C ASP A 70 -3.10 -1.13 18.13
N VAL A 71 -3.99 -0.58 18.96
CA VAL A 71 -5.33 -1.14 19.23
C VAL A 71 -6.33 0.00 19.18
N CYS A 72 -7.21 -0.03 18.18
CA CYS A 72 -8.24 0.98 18.00
C CYS A 72 -9.64 0.38 18.19
N ALA A 73 -10.50 1.05 18.97
CA ALA A 73 -11.88 0.60 19.12
C ALA A 73 -12.65 0.73 17.80
N ALA A 74 -13.28 -0.35 17.35
CA ALA A 74 -14.06 -0.39 16.10
C ALA A 74 -15.59 -0.27 16.34
N GLY A 75 -16.01 -0.18 17.61
CA GLY A 75 -17.42 -0.20 18.02
C GLY A 75 -17.95 -1.63 18.28
N ASP A 76 -19.11 -1.74 18.93
CA ASP A 76 -19.80 -3.03 19.20
C ASP A 76 -18.96 -4.08 19.94
N GLY A 77 -18.03 -3.66 20.81
CA GLY A 77 -17.12 -4.58 21.50
C GLY A 77 -16.05 -5.21 20.59
N ARG A 78 -15.81 -4.62 19.41
CA ARG A 78 -14.75 -5.00 18.48
C ARG A 78 -13.62 -3.98 18.49
N HIS A 79 -12.43 -4.44 18.13
CA HIS A 79 -11.24 -3.62 18.04
C HIS A 79 -10.39 -4.05 16.84
N ASP A 80 -9.81 -3.06 16.16
CA ASP A 80 -8.86 -3.23 15.07
C ASP A 80 -7.44 -3.26 15.68
N LEU A 81 -6.69 -4.32 15.36
CA LEU A 81 -5.32 -4.54 15.80
C LEU A 81 -4.38 -4.26 14.63
N THR A 82 -3.55 -3.23 14.74
CA THR A 82 -2.48 -3.01 13.76
C THR A 82 -1.28 -3.86 14.17
N MET A 83 -0.87 -4.75 13.28
CA MET A 83 0.15 -5.77 13.53
C MET A 83 1.24 -5.73 12.46
N GLN A 84 2.49 -5.93 12.89
CA GLN A 84 3.65 -5.98 12.00
C GLN A 84 4.49 -7.23 12.25
N PRO A 85 5.16 -7.78 11.23
CA PRO A 85 6.27 -8.69 11.40
C PRO A 85 7.28 -8.15 12.42
N SER A 86 7.80 -9.02 13.27
CA SER A 86 8.72 -8.58 14.34
C SER A 86 10.12 -8.21 13.86
N GLY A 87 10.46 -8.51 12.60
CA GLY A 87 11.76 -8.23 12.01
C GLY A 87 11.78 -8.53 10.51
N ALA A 88 12.85 -8.09 9.83
CA ALA A 88 12.96 -8.08 8.37
C ALA A 88 12.73 -9.44 7.70
N ALA A 89 13.30 -10.53 8.23
CA ALA A 89 13.08 -11.87 7.66
C ALA A 89 11.60 -12.32 7.69
N GLY A 90 10.85 -11.89 8.71
CA GLY A 90 9.40 -12.15 8.77
C GLY A 90 8.61 -11.28 7.81
N ASP A 91 9.10 -10.07 7.54
CA ASP A 91 8.52 -9.15 6.58
C ASP A 91 8.71 -9.65 5.14
N GLU A 92 9.93 -10.03 4.77
CA GLU A 92 10.21 -10.66 3.49
C GLU A 92 9.40 -11.93 3.29
N LEU A 93 9.33 -12.81 4.31
CA LEU A 93 8.51 -14.03 4.25
C LEU A 93 7.02 -13.72 4.00
N LEU A 94 6.48 -12.67 4.64
CA LEU A 94 5.10 -12.23 4.42
C LEU A 94 4.89 -11.87 2.95
N TRP A 95 5.74 -11.00 2.40
CA TRP A 95 5.59 -10.51 1.03
C TRP A 95 5.82 -11.60 -0.01
N HIS A 96 6.79 -12.49 0.19
CA HIS A 96 6.96 -13.68 -0.64
C HIS A 96 5.74 -14.59 -0.61
N ALA A 97 5.20 -14.88 0.58
CA ALA A 97 4.03 -15.75 0.71
C ALA A 97 2.78 -15.14 0.07
N LEU A 98 2.59 -13.83 0.19
CA LEU A 98 1.52 -13.10 -0.48
C LEU A 98 1.68 -13.18 -2.00
N ARG A 99 2.88 -13.01 -2.54
CA ARG A 99 3.12 -13.05 -3.98
C ARG A 99 2.98 -14.46 -4.59
N GLU A 100 3.63 -15.45 -4.00
CA GLU A 100 3.82 -16.78 -4.61
C GLU A 100 2.54 -17.62 -4.61
N ARG A 101 1.62 -17.36 -3.67
CA ARG A 101 0.40 -18.14 -3.54
C ARG A 101 -0.73 -17.51 -4.38
N GLU A 102 -1.41 -18.37 -5.16
CA GLU A 102 -2.66 -18.06 -5.87
C GLU A 102 -3.65 -17.12 -5.17
N PRO A 103 -3.80 -17.15 -3.83
CA PRO A 103 -4.61 -16.20 -3.07
C PRO A 103 -4.55 -14.73 -3.50
N TYR A 104 -3.38 -14.14 -3.76
CA TYR A 104 -3.33 -12.73 -4.23
C TYR A 104 -3.95 -12.57 -5.61
N ARG A 105 -3.83 -13.60 -6.47
CA ARG A 105 -4.48 -13.63 -7.79
C ARG A 105 -6.00 -13.69 -7.70
N ARG A 106 -6.55 -14.08 -6.54
CA ARG A 106 -7.99 -14.12 -6.28
C ARG A 106 -8.50 -12.84 -5.59
N ILE A 107 -7.60 -12.02 -5.06
CA ILE A 107 -7.93 -10.68 -4.57
C ILE A 107 -8.29 -9.82 -5.78
N ARG A 108 -9.44 -9.14 -5.72
CA ARG A 108 -9.94 -8.28 -6.81
C ARG A 108 -9.72 -6.79 -6.55
N GLU A 109 -9.40 -6.43 -5.32
CA GLU A 109 -9.19 -5.05 -4.86
C GLU A 109 -7.99 -5.00 -3.91
N PRO A 110 -7.14 -3.96 -3.92
CA PRO A 110 -6.00 -3.89 -3.01
C PRO A 110 -6.40 -3.97 -1.54
N LEU A 111 -5.52 -4.54 -0.72
CA LEU A 111 -5.68 -4.62 0.73
C LEU A 111 -5.60 -3.23 1.37
N ALA A 112 -4.78 -2.36 0.81
CA ALA A 112 -4.69 -0.96 1.17
C ALA A 112 -5.73 -0.12 0.43
N PRO A 113 -6.43 0.81 1.10
CA PRO A 113 -7.29 1.77 0.44
C PRO A 113 -6.55 2.49 -0.71
N ILE A 114 -7.19 2.59 -1.87
CA ILE A 114 -6.69 3.38 -3.01
C ILE A 114 -7.25 4.81 -2.92
N ASP A 115 -6.39 5.80 -3.13
CA ASP A 115 -6.81 7.19 -3.32
C ASP A 115 -7.43 7.37 -4.72
N ARG A 116 -8.76 7.32 -4.83
CA ARG A 116 -9.49 7.46 -6.12
C ARG A 116 -9.41 8.87 -6.76
N ALA A 117 -8.63 9.79 -6.22
CA ALA A 117 -8.67 11.22 -6.55
C ALA A 117 -7.65 11.69 -7.61
N ILE A 118 -6.92 10.77 -8.27
CA ILE A 118 -5.91 11.14 -9.28
C ILE A 118 -6.58 11.66 -10.59
N ASP A 119 -7.83 11.26 -10.87
CA ASP A 119 -8.52 11.60 -12.13
C ASP A 119 -8.79 13.10 -12.34
N THR A 120 -8.86 13.91 -11.27
CA THR A 120 -9.24 15.33 -11.38
C THR A 120 -8.10 16.31 -11.66
N ALA A 121 -6.83 15.89 -11.53
CA ALA A 121 -5.68 16.80 -11.63
C ALA A 121 -4.83 16.58 -12.90
N ILE A 122 -5.23 15.66 -13.77
CA ILE A 122 -4.48 15.26 -14.96
C ILE A 122 -5.33 15.50 -16.22
N ALA A 123 -5.91 16.70 -16.34
CA ALA A 123 -6.38 17.17 -17.64
C ALA A 123 -5.17 17.71 -18.42
N PRO A 124 -4.88 17.19 -19.63
CA PRO A 124 -3.84 17.75 -20.48
C PRO A 124 -4.39 19.02 -21.14
N GLY A 125 -4.03 20.17 -20.60
CA GLY A 125 -4.38 21.47 -21.17
C GLY A 125 -5.67 22.04 -20.62
N GLY A 126 -5.53 22.99 -19.70
CA GLY A 126 -6.62 23.83 -19.23
C GLY A 126 -6.06 24.81 -18.23
N ASP A 127 -5.87 26.06 -18.68
CA ASP A 127 -5.72 27.21 -17.80
C ASP A 127 -7.01 27.35 -16.97
N GLY A 128 -7.07 26.56 -15.90
CA GLY A 128 -8.24 26.37 -15.05
C GLY A 128 -7.83 26.58 -13.61
N GLN A 129 -7.77 27.85 -13.23
CA GLN A 129 -7.48 28.34 -11.89
C GLN A 129 -8.49 27.77 -10.88
N VAL A 130 -8.06 26.76 -10.11
CA VAL A 130 -8.75 26.32 -8.89
C VAL A 130 -8.07 27.02 -7.71
N THR A 131 -8.73 28.03 -7.19
CA THR A 131 -8.37 28.74 -5.97
C THR A 131 -8.78 27.93 -4.74
N ASP A 132 -7.87 27.17 -4.13
CA ASP A 132 -7.72 27.12 -2.66
C ASP A 132 -6.41 26.42 -2.22
N THR A 133 -5.69 27.06 -1.28
CA THR A 133 -4.50 26.60 -0.51
C THR A 133 -3.34 25.91 -1.26
N ALA A 134 -2.20 26.63 -1.36
CA ALA A 134 -0.86 26.17 -1.77
C ALA A 134 -0.74 24.69 -2.20
N GLN A 135 -0.83 24.42 -3.50
CA GLN A 135 -0.68 23.09 -4.06
C GLN A 135 0.69 22.50 -3.70
N ARG A 136 0.71 21.52 -2.80
CA ARG A 136 1.94 20.83 -2.39
C ARG A 136 2.70 20.30 -3.61
N PRO A 137 4.03 20.49 -3.67
CA PRO A 137 4.83 20.00 -4.78
C PRO A 137 4.69 18.48 -4.91
N SER A 138 4.44 17.99 -6.13
CA SER A 138 4.27 16.56 -6.38
C SER A 138 4.94 16.07 -7.65
N ARG A 139 5.31 14.78 -7.70
CA ARG A 139 5.81 14.09 -8.89
C ARG A 139 5.01 12.82 -9.15
N THR A 140 4.79 12.49 -10.42
CA THR A 140 3.98 11.34 -10.82
C THR A 140 4.82 10.38 -11.65
N ALA A 141 4.66 9.09 -11.38
CA ALA A 141 5.21 8.00 -12.16
C ALA A 141 4.11 6.97 -12.47
N ALA A 142 4.28 6.23 -13.55
CA ALA A 142 3.44 5.09 -13.88
C ALA A 142 4.31 3.85 -14.06
N PHE A 143 3.87 2.74 -13.49
CA PHE A 143 4.55 1.47 -13.51
C PHE A 143 3.66 0.45 -14.20
N ARG A 144 4.18 -0.23 -15.23
CA ARG A 144 3.48 -1.33 -15.91
C ARG A 144 4.03 -2.67 -15.44
N LEU A 145 3.12 -3.59 -15.13
CA LEU A 145 3.39 -4.89 -14.55
C LEU A 145 2.91 -6.00 -15.49
N SER A 146 3.26 -7.25 -15.19
CA SER A 146 2.94 -8.39 -16.08
C SER A 146 1.48 -8.81 -16.02
N SER A 147 0.78 -8.45 -14.94
CA SER A 147 -0.61 -8.82 -14.71
C SER A 147 -1.29 -7.87 -13.73
N HIS A 148 -2.63 -7.85 -13.75
CA HIS A 148 -3.42 -7.13 -12.76
C HIS A 148 -3.13 -7.59 -11.32
N SER A 149 -2.89 -8.89 -11.11
CA SER A 149 -2.53 -9.40 -9.78
C SER A 149 -1.21 -8.83 -9.28
N ASP A 150 -0.22 -8.66 -10.16
CA ASP A 150 1.05 -8.03 -9.79
C ASP A 150 0.85 -6.54 -9.50
N ALA A 151 -0.04 -5.86 -10.23
CA ALA A 151 -0.41 -4.46 -9.97
C ALA A 151 -1.05 -4.28 -8.58
N LEU A 152 -1.94 -5.18 -8.17
CA LEU A 152 -2.51 -5.18 -6.82
C LEU A 152 -1.44 -5.41 -5.75
N PHE A 153 -0.59 -6.42 -5.93
CA PHE A 153 0.53 -6.72 -5.02
C PHE A 153 1.45 -5.52 -4.86
N PHE A 154 1.85 -4.92 -5.97
CA PHE A 154 2.73 -3.76 -6.01
C PHE A 154 2.12 -2.54 -5.34
N ALA A 155 0.83 -2.29 -5.56
CA ALA A 155 0.13 -1.19 -4.91
C ALA A 155 0.14 -1.36 -3.37
N ASP A 156 -0.15 -2.56 -2.86
CA ASP A 156 -0.14 -2.82 -1.42
C ASP A 156 1.26 -2.76 -0.82
N TRP A 157 2.27 -3.26 -1.55
CA TRP A 157 3.66 -3.16 -1.18
C TRP A 157 4.11 -1.70 -1.04
N LEU A 158 3.73 -0.83 -1.98
CA LEU A 158 4.04 0.60 -1.93
C LEU A 158 3.41 1.31 -0.73
N GLU A 159 2.19 0.94 -0.34
CA GLU A 159 1.56 1.52 0.86
C GLU A 159 2.34 1.12 2.11
N TYR A 160 2.67 -0.16 2.21
CA TYR A 160 3.34 -0.68 3.39
C TYR A 160 4.76 -0.13 3.57
N HIS A 161 5.52 0.00 2.48
CA HIS A 161 6.90 0.49 2.49
C HIS A 161 7.01 2.02 2.36
N PHE A 162 5.93 2.74 2.67
CA PHE A 162 5.92 4.20 2.61
C PHE A 162 7.02 4.83 3.49
N ASP A 163 7.26 4.28 4.68
CA ASP A 163 8.27 4.82 5.60
C ASP A 163 9.70 4.70 5.02
N GLU A 164 9.98 3.65 4.23
CA GLU A 164 11.25 3.49 3.52
C GLU A 164 11.37 4.51 2.38
N LEU A 165 10.30 4.72 1.62
CA LEU A 165 10.25 5.77 0.59
C LEU A 165 10.41 7.18 1.19
N HIS A 166 9.83 7.42 2.38
CA HIS A 166 10.02 8.66 3.11
C HIS A 166 11.48 8.82 3.56
N ALA A 167 12.11 7.76 4.10
CA ALA A 167 13.51 7.79 4.51
C ALA A 167 14.44 8.10 3.32
N LEU A 168 14.22 7.47 2.16
CA LEU A 168 14.96 7.75 0.92
C LEU A 168 14.86 9.22 0.50
N ALA A 169 13.68 9.84 0.64
CA ALA A 169 13.51 11.25 0.36
C ALA A 169 14.30 12.15 1.33
N GLN A 170 14.32 11.79 2.62
CA GLN A 170 15.04 12.52 3.67
C GLN A 170 16.56 12.46 3.50
N GLU A 171 17.11 11.33 3.04
CA GLU A 171 18.54 11.19 2.77
C GLU A 171 19.04 12.16 1.70
N ARG A 172 18.16 12.58 0.78
CA ARG A 172 18.50 13.52 -0.31
C ARG A 172 18.46 14.98 0.08
N GLY A 173 17.66 15.30 1.09
CA GLY A 173 17.65 16.63 1.66
C GLY A 173 16.77 16.66 2.89
N PRO A 174 17.25 17.18 4.03
CA PRO A 174 16.44 17.31 5.24
C PRO A 174 15.20 18.19 5.03
N GLN A 175 15.17 18.99 3.95
CA GLN A 175 14.04 19.82 3.55
C GLN A 175 12.96 19.09 2.73
N LEU A 176 13.20 17.86 2.24
CA LEU A 176 12.31 17.13 1.33
C LEU A 176 11.51 16.07 2.09
N HIS A 177 10.32 16.41 2.56
CA HIS A 177 9.47 15.48 3.31
C HIS A 177 8.44 14.84 2.38
N LEU A 178 8.57 13.55 2.07
CA LEU A 178 7.54 12.81 1.32
C LEU A 178 6.36 12.49 2.25
N ASN A 179 5.37 13.37 2.36
CA ASN A 179 4.31 13.21 3.34
C ASN A 179 3.13 12.36 2.86
N GLN A 180 2.97 12.20 1.54
CA GLN A 180 1.91 11.38 0.99
C GLN A 180 2.35 10.68 -0.30
N LEU A 181 1.96 9.42 -0.39
CA LEU A 181 2.01 8.62 -1.60
C LEU A 181 0.57 8.30 -1.99
N GLN A 182 0.14 8.77 -3.17
CA GLN A 182 -1.15 8.39 -3.74
C GLN A 182 -0.90 7.32 -4.78
N ARG A 183 -1.76 6.30 -4.81
CA ARG A 183 -1.66 5.15 -5.72
C ARG A 183 -3.00 5.02 -6.45
N GLN A 184 -2.97 4.67 -7.72
CA GLN A 184 -4.13 4.31 -8.53
C GLN A 184 -3.78 3.07 -9.35
N VAL A 185 -4.64 2.06 -9.30
CA VAL A 185 -4.47 0.82 -10.08
C VAL A 185 -5.45 0.84 -11.24
N ALA A 186 -4.94 0.63 -12.46
CA ALA A 186 -5.73 0.52 -13.68
C ALA A 186 -5.21 -0.68 -14.50
N ASP A 187 -5.94 -1.79 -14.46
CA ASP A 187 -5.53 -3.08 -15.04
C ASP A 187 -4.12 -3.50 -14.55
N ASP A 188 -3.14 -3.60 -15.45
CA ASP A 188 -1.75 -3.96 -15.13
C ASP A 188 -0.84 -2.75 -14.86
N GLU A 189 -1.40 -1.55 -14.79
CA GLU A 189 -0.67 -0.31 -14.53
C GLU A 189 -0.97 0.26 -13.14
N VAL A 190 0.08 0.75 -12.46
CA VAL A 190 -0.04 1.47 -11.19
C VAL A 190 0.52 2.89 -11.34
N GLY A 191 -0.37 3.86 -11.28
CA GLY A 191 -0.05 5.28 -11.19
C GLY A 191 0.29 5.67 -9.76
N VAL A 192 1.41 6.38 -9.58
CA VAL A 192 1.91 6.81 -8.27
C VAL A 192 2.15 8.31 -8.27
N ARG A 193 1.66 9.00 -7.24
CA ARG A 193 1.94 10.43 -7.01
C ARG A 193 2.63 10.62 -5.66
N PHE A 194 3.89 11.03 -5.73
CA PHE A 194 4.70 11.47 -4.61
C PHE A 194 4.36 12.92 -4.28
N VAL A 195 3.88 13.18 -3.07
CA VAL A 195 3.52 14.52 -2.59
C VAL A 195 4.46 14.92 -1.47
N TYR A 196 5.15 16.04 -1.68
CA TYR A 196 6.20 16.52 -0.79
C TYR A 196 5.73 17.76 -0.03
N ASP A 197 6.13 17.87 1.23
CA ASP A 197 6.26 19.15 1.91
C ASP A 197 7.72 19.58 1.87
N VAL A 198 7.96 20.84 1.49
CA VAL A 198 9.30 21.40 1.32
C VAL A 198 9.53 22.47 2.37
N ASN A 199 10.50 22.22 3.25
CA ASN A 199 10.92 23.19 4.24
C ASN A 199 12.03 24.09 3.68
N GLY A 200 11.65 25.27 3.18
CA GLY A 200 12.58 26.22 2.57
C GLY A 200 12.60 26.12 1.05
N HIS A 201 13.78 26.04 0.43
CA HIS A 201 13.92 26.09 -1.01
C HIS A 201 14.35 24.72 -1.55
N ALA A 202 13.45 24.05 -2.29
CA ALA A 202 13.81 22.92 -3.15
C ALA A 202 13.53 23.29 -4.60
N THR A 203 14.48 22.98 -5.48
CA THR A 203 14.29 23.21 -6.91
C THR A 203 13.35 22.15 -7.48
N ARG A 204 12.69 22.49 -8.60
CA ARG A 204 11.92 21.52 -9.38
C ARG A 204 12.76 20.30 -9.75
N HIS A 205 14.04 20.50 -10.04
CA HIS A 205 15.00 19.45 -10.36
C HIS A 205 15.25 18.51 -9.18
N ALA A 206 15.50 19.04 -7.97
CA ALA A 206 15.71 18.21 -6.79
C ALA A 206 14.52 17.27 -6.50
N LEU A 207 13.29 17.76 -6.65
CA LEU A 207 12.09 16.94 -6.53
C LEU A 207 11.98 15.87 -7.63
N THR A 208 12.38 16.21 -8.85
CA THR A 208 12.39 15.26 -9.97
C THR A 208 13.44 14.17 -9.75
N ASP A 209 14.64 14.53 -9.33
CA ASP A 209 15.73 13.59 -9.08
C ASP A 209 15.39 12.65 -7.91
N CYS A 210 14.85 13.20 -6.81
CA CYS A 210 14.36 12.41 -5.68
C CYS A 210 13.29 11.40 -6.10
N ALA A 211 12.29 11.81 -6.89
CA ALA A 211 11.26 10.90 -7.38
C ALA A 211 11.81 9.85 -8.36
N ARG A 212 12.79 10.19 -9.22
CA ARG A 212 13.46 9.22 -10.11
C ARG A 212 14.25 8.18 -9.33
N GLU A 213 14.96 8.60 -8.30
CA GLU A 213 15.73 7.69 -7.44
C GLU A 213 14.82 6.79 -6.62
N ALA A 214 13.70 7.31 -6.10
CA ALA A 214 12.67 6.50 -5.46
C ALA A 214 12.11 5.46 -6.44
N CYS A 215 11.81 5.83 -7.69
CA CYS A 215 11.36 4.88 -8.72
C CYS A 215 12.43 3.82 -9.02
N ALA A 216 13.70 4.21 -9.16
CA ALA A 216 14.79 3.27 -9.40
C ALA A 216 14.97 2.29 -8.24
N TRP A 217 14.86 2.76 -6.99
CA TRP A 217 14.89 1.90 -5.82
C TRP A 217 13.70 0.92 -5.80
N ILE A 218 12.49 1.40 -6.08
CA ILE A 218 11.30 0.55 -6.20
C ILE A 218 11.51 -0.55 -7.26
N GLU A 219 12.03 -0.21 -8.44
CA GLU A 219 12.31 -1.18 -9.50
C GLU A 219 13.34 -2.24 -9.07
N THR A 220 14.40 -1.82 -8.37
CA THR A 220 15.41 -2.72 -7.82
C THR A 220 14.81 -3.66 -6.79
N GLU A 221 14.04 -3.15 -5.83
CA GLU A 221 13.38 -3.97 -4.80
C GLU A 221 12.43 -5.00 -5.42
N MET A 222 11.59 -4.57 -6.36
CA MET A 222 10.64 -5.45 -7.05
C MET A 222 11.32 -6.53 -7.86
N ARG A 223 12.42 -6.20 -8.54
CA ARG A 223 13.20 -7.16 -9.34
C ARG A 223 13.97 -8.13 -8.44
N ASP A 224 14.74 -7.62 -7.49
CA ASP A 224 15.78 -8.40 -6.82
C ASP A 224 15.21 -9.24 -5.67
N LYS A 225 14.28 -8.68 -4.90
CA LYS A 225 13.63 -9.41 -3.80
C LYS A 225 12.44 -10.20 -4.29
N TYR A 226 11.62 -9.57 -5.11
CA TYR A 226 10.33 -10.13 -5.46
C TYR A 226 10.28 -10.65 -6.88
N ALA A 227 11.32 -10.67 -7.71
CA ALA A 227 11.26 -11.14 -9.10
C ALA A 227 10.02 -10.66 -9.89
N VAL A 228 9.46 -9.48 -9.55
CA VAL A 228 8.36 -8.82 -10.24
C VAL A 228 9.02 -7.79 -11.16
N PRO A 229 9.15 -8.04 -12.46
CA PRO A 229 9.65 -7.03 -13.37
C PRO A 229 8.60 -5.92 -13.44
N VAL A 230 9.02 -4.72 -13.07
CA VAL A 230 8.23 -3.49 -13.21
C VAL A 230 8.98 -2.61 -14.19
N ALA A 231 8.27 -2.13 -15.22
CA ALA A 231 8.80 -1.14 -16.13
C ALA A 231 8.18 0.22 -15.80
N GLN A 232 9.00 1.19 -15.38
CA GLN A 232 8.55 2.57 -15.35
C GLN A 232 8.34 3.08 -16.79
N GLU A 233 7.08 3.33 -17.15
CA GLU A 233 6.75 3.78 -18.52
C GLU A 233 6.75 5.29 -18.66
N ARG A 234 6.39 6.02 -17.59
CA ARG A 234 6.17 7.48 -17.66
C ARG A 234 6.67 8.19 -16.42
N PHE A 235 7.36 9.30 -16.65
CA PHE A 235 7.67 10.30 -15.63
C PHE A 235 7.03 11.63 -16.05
N GLY A 236 6.00 12.03 -15.32
CA GLY A 236 5.15 13.17 -15.66
C GLY A 236 3.96 12.81 -16.55
N GLY A 237 2.75 13.02 -16.02
CA GLY A 237 1.47 12.93 -16.74
C GLY A 237 0.99 11.50 -17.00
N PHE A 238 -0.13 11.12 -16.38
CA PHE A 238 -0.87 9.89 -16.68
C PHE A 238 -1.81 10.16 -17.87
N THR A 239 -1.77 9.35 -18.93
CA THR A 239 -2.85 9.31 -19.92
C THR A 239 -3.59 8.01 -19.70
N GLY A 240 -4.57 8.04 -18.80
CA GLY A 240 -5.53 6.96 -18.64
C GLY A 240 -6.37 6.88 -19.90
N ASN A 241 -6.16 5.84 -20.70
CA ASN A 241 -6.95 5.60 -21.89
C ASN A 241 -8.32 5.06 -21.43
N VAL A 242 -9.27 5.95 -21.17
CA VAL A 242 -10.66 5.57 -20.93
C VAL A 242 -11.24 5.15 -22.28
N ALA A 243 -11.19 3.86 -22.58
CA ALA A 243 -12.03 3.28 -23.61
C ALA A 243 -13.48 3.38 -23.14
N LEU A 244 -14.14 4.50 -23.48
CA LEU A 244 -15.59 4.68 -23.42
C LEU A 244 -16.23 3.58 -24.28
N HIS A 245 -16.57 2.46 -23.67
CA HIS A 245 -17.53 1.52 -24.26
C HIS A 245 -18.92 2.14 -24.14
N ASN A 246 -19.28 2.94 -25.15
CA ASN A 246 -20.66 3.32 -25.41
C ASN A 246 -21.43 2.06 -25.82
N TYR A 247 -22.28 1.55 -24.93
CA TYR A 247 -23.40 0.70 -25.33
C TYR A 247 -24.58 1.62 -25.66
N ASN A 248 -24.97 1.63 -26.94
CA ASN A 248 -26.33 1.93 -27.37
C ASN A 248 -27.21 0.70 -27.15
#